data_AF-A0A7Y9N1T4-F1
#
_entry.id   AF-A0A7Y9N1T4-F1
#
_cell.length_a   1.000
_cell.length_b   1.000
_cell.length_c   1.000
_cell.angle_alpha   90.00
_cell.angle_beta   90.00
_cell.angle_gamma   90.00
#
_symmetry.space_group_name_H-M   'P 1'
#
loop_
_entity.id
_entity.type
_entity.pdbx_description
1 polymer ?
#
loop_
_entity_poly.entity_id
_entity_poly.type
_entity_poly.pdbx_seq_one_letter_code
_entity_poly.pdbx_strand_id
1 'polypeptide(L)' 'MTYLRILFVAAIAFGAYTLGARAGRGRYRSIKKNAKKAWNTQGVRSARKTTKAGSRKLTRAIAK' A
#
# COMPACT_ATOMS: atom_id res chain seq x y z
N MET A 1 19.66 -39.35 6.45
CA MET A 1 19.43 -38.54 7.66
C MET A 1 19.70 -37.04 7.47
N THR A 2 20.63 -36.64 6.61
CA THR A 2 20.99 -35.23 6.36
C THR A 2 19.95 -34.45 5.55
N TYR A 3 19.36 -35.05 4.53
CA TYR A 3 18.35 -34.40 3.67
C TYR A 3 17.08 -33.99 4.43
N LEU A 4 16.62 -34.83 5.35
CA LEU A 4 15.45 -34.53 6.18
C LEU A 4 15.70 -33.31 7.08
N ARG A 5 16.92 -33.17 7.62
CA ARG A 5 17.33 -32.03 8.44
C ARG A 5 17.37 -30.73 7.62
N ILE A 6 17.88 -30.79 6.39
CA ILE A 6 17.92 -29.63 5.48
C ILE A 6 16.51 -29.18 5.12
N LEU A 7 15.61 -30.11 4.77
CA LEU A 7 14.21 -29.79 4.49
C LEU A 7 13.49 -29.18 5.69
N PHE A 8 13.77 -29.67 6.89
CA PHE A 8 13.18 -29.15 8.12
C PHE A 8 13.63 -27.71 8.41
N VAL A 9 14.93 -27.44 8.26
CA VAL A 9 15.48 -26.08 8.41
C VAL A 9 14.93 -25.13 7.35
N ALA A 10 14.80 -25.59 6.10
CA ALA A 10 14.21 -24.80 5.02
C ALA A 10 12.73 -24.46 5.28
N ALA A 11 11.95 -25.42 5.79
CA ALA A 11 10.55 -25.21 6.15
C ALA A 11 10.39 -24.19 7.29
N ILE A 12 11.25 -24.26 8.31
CA ILE A 12 11.27 -23.30 9.42
C ILE A 12 11.65 -21.90 8.93
N ALA A 13 12.69 -21.77 8.11
CA ALA A 13 13.13 -20.49 7.55
C ALA A 13 12.04 -19.85 6.68
N PHE A 14 11.35 -20.65 5.86
CA PHE A 14 10.24 -20.20 5.05
C PHE A 14 9.03 -19.80 5.89
N GLY A 15 8.71 -20.56 6.94
CA GLY A 15 7.68 -20.22 7.91
C GLY A 15 7.96 -18.90 8.63
N ALA A 16 9.18 -18.70 9.12
CA ALA A 16 9.60 -17.46 9.78
C ALA A 16 9.55 -16.25 8.84
N TYR A 17 10.01 -16.40 7.59
CA TYR A 17 9.97 -15.33 6.59
C TYR A 17 8.53 -14.96 6.21
N THR A 18 7.68 -15.96 5.98
CA THR A 18 6.28 -15.73 5.60
C THR A 18 5.46 -15.19 6.76
N LEU A 19 5.71 -15.61 8.00
CA LEU A 19 5.10 -15.06 9.20
C LEU A 19 5.58 -13.63 9.48
N GLY A 20 6.87 -13.35 9.33
CA GLY A 20 7.41 -11.99 9.41
C GLY A 20 6.80 -11.05 8.35
N ALA A 21 6.72 -11.51 7.09
CA ALA A 21 6.10 -10.77 6.00
C ALA A 21 4.57 -10.61 6.20
N ARG A 22 3.90 -11.60 6.79
CA ARG A 22 2.45 -11.59 7.03
C ARG A 22 2.07 -10.79 8.28
N ALA A 23 2.91 -10.74 9.30
CA ALA A 23 2.77 -9.87 10.47
C ALA A 23 2.75 -8.39 10.07
N GLY A 24 3.53 -8.01 9.04
CA GLY A 24 3.47 -6.68 8.45
C GLY A 24 2.16 -6.38 7.72
N ARG A 25 1.53 -7.36 7.05
CA ARG A 25 0.32 -7.13 6.22
C ARG A 25 -0.92 -6.76 7.04
N GLY A 26 -1.08 -7.28 8.24
CA GLY A 26 -2.19 -6.91 9.14
C GLY A 26 -2.11 -5.45 9.55
N ARG A 27 -0.94 -5.02 10.02
CA ARG A 27 -0.65 -3.62 10.40
C ARG A 27 -0.71 -2.68 9.20
N TYR A 28 -0.16 -3.10 8.06
CA TYR A 28 -0.18 -2.34 6.82
C TYR A 28 -1.61 -2.12 6.29
N ARG A 29 -2.50 -3.12 6.40
CA ARG A 29 -3.92 -2.94 6.04
C ARG A 29 -4.63 -1.93 6.93
N SER A 30 -4.33 -1.89 8.23
CA SER A 30 -4.90 -0.90 9.15
C SER A 30 -4.37 0.50 8.88
N ILE A 31 -3.06 0.66 8.68
CA ILE A 31 -2.45 1.94 8.30
C ILE A 31 -3.02 2.41 6.96
N LYS A 32 -3.10 1.53 5.96
CA LYS A 32 -3.69 1.82 4.65
C LYS A 32 -5.16 2.20 4.74
N LYS A 33 -5.96 1.55 5.60
CA LYS A 33 -7.37 1.91 5.84
C LYS A 33 -7.49 3.31 6.46
N ASN A 34 -6.67 3.61 7.47
CA ASN A 34 -6.68 4.92 8.13
C ASN A 34 -6.21 6.03 7.19
N ALA A 35 -5.12 5.81 6.45
CA ALA A 35 -4.63 6.72 5.42
C ALA A 35 -5.70 6.94 4.34
N LYS A 36 -6.37 5.88 3.87
CA LYS A 36 -7.45 6.00 2.88
C LYS A 36 -8.67 6.74 3.43
N LYS A 37 -8.98 6.61 4.72
CA LYS A 37 -10.07 7.35 5.39
C LYS A 37 -9.73 8.84 5.48
N ALA A 38 -8.52 9.18 5.93
CA ALA A 38 -8.03 10.56 5.96
C ALA A 38 -8.02 11.20 4.56
N TRP A 39 -7.60 10.44 3.55
CA TRP A 39 -7.54 10.88 2.15
C TRP A 39 -8.90 11.09 1.49
N ASN A 40 -9.95 10.42 2.00
CA ASN A 40 -11.33 10.54 1.50
C ASN A 40 -12.15 11.60 2.25
N THR A 41 -11.55 12.35 3.18
CA THR A 41 -12.24 13.45 3.87
C THR A 41 -12.66 14.53 2.86
N GLN A 42 -13.78 15.20 3.16
CA GLN A 42 -14.40 16.17 2.24
C GLN A 42 -13.45 17.32 1.86
N GLY A 43 -12.61 17.78 2.79
CA GLY A 43 -11.60 18.80 2.53
C GLY A 43 -10.56 18.37 1.49
N VAL A 44 -9.98 17.17 1.65
CA VAL A 44 -8.98 16.63 0.70
C VAL A 44 -9.62 16.33 -0.66
N ARG A 45 -10.86 15.84 -0.67
CA ARG A 45 -11.61 15.56 -1.90
C ARG A 45 -11.94 16.84 -2.67
N SER A 46 -12.32 17.92 -1.99
CA SER A 46 -12.58 19.22 -2.60
C SER A 46 -11.31 19.85 -3.14
N ALA A 47 -10.21 19.84 -2.37
CA ALA A 47 -8.91 20.32 -2.83
C ALA A 47 -8.46 19.59 -4.11
N ARG A 48 -8.56 18.26 -4.15
CA ARG A 48 -8.24 17.46 -5.35
C ARG A 48 -9.09 17.83 -6.56
N LYS A 49 -10.39 18.06 -6.37
CA LYS A 49 -11.30 18.46 -7.45
C LYS A 49 -10.91 19.84 -7.99
N THR A 50 -10.60 20.79 -7.11
CA THR A 50 -10.15 22.13 -7.50
C THR A 50 -8.81 22.09 -8.24
N THR A 51 -7.83 21.34 -7.74
CA THR A 51 -6.53 21.16 -8.42
C THR A 51 -6.68 20.46 -9.76
N LYS A 52 -7.52 19.42 -9.87
CA LYS A 52 -7.80 18.77 -11.16
C LYS A 52 -8.53 19.69 -12.14
N ALA A 53 -9.46 20.51 -11.66
CA ALA A 53 -10.17 21.47 -12.49
C ALA A 53 -9.23 22.58 -12.99
N GLY A 54 -8.36 23.10 -12.12
CA GLY A 54 -7.31 24.05 -12.49
C GLY A 54 -6.30 23.46 -13.46
N SER A 55 -5.83 22.24 -13.20
CA SER A 55 -4.92 21.51 -14.09
C SER A 55 -5.58 21.25 -15.46
N ARG A 56 -6.84 20.81 -15.53
CA ARG A 56 -7.55 20.67 -16.82
C ARG A 56 -7.69 21.99 -17.58
N LYS A 57 -7.94 23.10 -16.88
CA LYS A 57 -8.00 24.42 -17.50
C LYS A 57 -6.64 24.81 -18.07
N LEU A 58 -5.56 24.57 -17.33
CA LEU A 58 -4.18 24.79 -17.79
C LEU A 58 -3.84 23.88 -18.97
N THR A 59 -4.13 22.58 -18.90
CA THR A 59 -3.87 21.65 -20.00
C THR A 59 -4.64 22.04 -21.26
N ARG A 60 -5.89 22.52 -21.13
CA ARG A 60 -6.68 23.04 -22.26
C ARG A 60 -6.16 24.38 -22.79
N ALA A 61 -5.60 25.23 -21.93
CA ALA A 61 -4.99 26.49 -22.32
C ALA A 61 -3.61 26.30 -22.98
N ILE A 62 -2.90 25.22 -22.64
CA ILE A 62 -1.62 24.83 -23.28
C ILE A 62 -1.87 24.05 -24.59
N ALA A 63 -2.97 23.30 -24.67
CA ALA A 63 -3.35 22.54 -25.86
C ALA A 63 -4.08 23.38 -26.93
N LYS A 64 -4.24 24.69 -26.71
CA LYS A 64 -4.81 25.66 -27.65
C LYS A 64 -3.70 26.57 -28.16
#